data_AF-G5DX62-F1
#
_entry.id   AF-G5DX62-F1
#
_cell.length_a   1.000
_cell.length_b   1.000
_cell.length_c   1.000
_cell.angle_alpha   90.00
_cell.angle_beta   90.00
_cell.angle_gamma   90.00
#
_symmetry.space_group_name_H-M   'P 1'
#
loop_
_entity.id
_entity.type
_entity.pdbx_description
1 polymer ?
#
loop_
_entity_poly.entity_id
_entity_poly.type
_entity_poly.pdbx_seq_one_letter_code
_entity_poly.pdbx_strand_id
1 'polypeptide(L)'
;SPSASNGSADGEEWRKFSQVGRKKDFVHYERIKGKDINVLQGLELHTGVFSPEEQKKIVESVYNFQRMGQKKQLMQRTYTEPAKWMRGKGRVTIQFGCCYNYAVDKDGNPPGIIRDEEVDPLPPVFKQMISRMVKWHVLPPTRVPNSCIVNIYDEGDCIPPHIDHHDFLRPFCTVSFLTECNIMFGTNLKVEGPGEFSGPVTIPLPVGSVLVLNGNGADVAKHCIPAVPAKRISVTFRRMDTSKIPYNFLPDPELQNLTPL
;
A
#
# COMPACT_ATOMS: atom_id res chain seq x y z
N SER A 1 -13.85 26.73 -43.37
CA SER A 1 -12.59 26.15 -42.88
C SER A 1 -12.84 25.51 -41.53
N PRO A 2 -12.83 24.17 -41.40
CA PRO A 2 -12.92 23.52 -40.11
C PRO A 2 -11.49 23.27 -39.59
N SER A 3 -11.16 23.80 -38.42
CA SER A 3 -10.06 23.26 -37.61
C SER A 3 -10.58 23.12 -36.18
N ALA A 4 -11.37 22.08 -35.97
CA ALA A 4 -11.64 21.57 -34.63
C ALA A 4 -10.30 21.05 -34.09
N SER A 5 -9.82 21.69 -33.03
CA SER A 5 -8.61 21.32 -32.33
C SER A 5 -8.75 19.93 -31.71
N ASN A 6 -8.04 18.94 -32.28
CA ASN A 6 -7.73 17.69 -31.60
C ASN A 6 -6.90 18.00 -30.35
N GLY A 7 -7.54 18.16 -29.19
CA GLY A 7 -6.87 17.96 -27.92
C GLY A 7 -6.59 16.46 -27.79
N SER A 8 -5.37 16.03 -28.12
CA SER A 8 -4.99 14.62 -28.09
C SER A 8 -5.13 14.04 -26.66
N ALA A 9 -5.42 12.74 -26.56
CA ALA A 9 -5.50 12.02 -25.28
C ALA A 9 -4.26 12.26 -24.39
N ASP A 10 -3.09 12.42 -25.03
CA ASP A 10 -1.82 12.74 -24.36
C ASP A 10 -1.85 14.11 -23.65
N GLY A 11 -2.53 15.10 -24.23
CA GLY A 11 -2.71 16.43 -23.62
C GLY A 11 -3.61 16.39 -22.39
N GLU A 12 -4.64 15.54 -22.39
CA GLU A 12 -5.48 15.32 -21.21
C GLU A 12 -4.71 14.58 -20.09
N GLU A 13 -3.91 13.57 -20.45
CA GLU A 13 -3.08 12.84 -19.50
C GLU A 13 -2.02 13.75 -18.86
N TRP A 14 -1.31 14.56 -19.65
CA TRP A 14 -0.36 15.55 -19.13
C TRP A 14 -1.02 16.54 -18.17
N ARG A 15 -2.22 17.03 -18.52
CA ARG A 15 -2.97 17.94 -17.66
C ARG A 15 -3.29 17.29 -16.31
N LYS A 16 -3.75 16.04 -16.30
CA LYS A 16 -4.02 15.31 -15.04
C LYS A 16 -2.74 15.07 -14.24
N PHE A 17 -1.66 14.64 -14.90
CA PHE A 17 -0.35 14.44 -14.27
C PHE A 17 0.17 15.72 -13.60
N SER A 18 0.03 16.87 -14.25
CA SER A 18 0.47 18.17 -13.73
C SER A 18 -0.32 18.64 -12.49
N GLN A 19 -1.51 18.10 -12.26
CA GLN A 19 -2.38 18.43 -11.12
C GLN A 19 -2.12 17.57 -9.88
N VAL A 20 -1.26 16.55 -9.99
CA VAL A 20 -0.91 15.69 -8.86
C VAL A 20 -0.16 16.50 -7.79
N GLY A 21 -0.75 16.59 -6.60
CA GLY A 21 -0.12 17.20 -5.43
C GLY A 21 0.99 16.29 -4.90
N ARG A 22 2.13 16.85 -4.52
CA ARG A 22 3.29 16.10 -4.04
C ARG A 22 3.89 16.77 -2.82
N LYS A 23 3.91 16.06 -1.69
CA LYS A 23 4.62 16.45 -0.47
C LYS A 23 5.76 15.48 -0.23
N LYS A 24 7.01 15.94 -0.19
CA LYS A 24 8.22 15.10 -0.08
C LYS A 24 9.16 15.52 1.05
N ASP A 25 8.85 16.62 1.70
CA ASP A 25 9.68 17.34 2.68
C ASP A 25 9.27 17.00 4.12
N PHE A 26 9.00 15.72 4.39
CA PHE A 26 8.70 15.27 5.75
C PHE A 26 9.97 15.27 6.60
N VAL A 27 9.91 15.95 7.75
CA VAL A 27 11.04 16.09 8.67
C VAL A 27 10.58 15.84 10.09
N HIS A 28 11.23 14.89 10.75
CA HIS A 28 11.20 14.75 12.20
C HIS A 28 12.51 14.09 12.64
N TYR A 29 13.28 14.76 13.51
CA TYR A 29 14.55 14.25 13.98
C TYR A 29 14.38 13.51 15.30
N GLU A 30 14.88 12.28 15.34
CA GLU A 30 15.02 11.52 16.59
C GLU A 30 16.50 11.18 16.81
N ARG A 31 16.91 11.10 18.08
CA ARG A 31 18.29 10.76 18.44
C ARG A 31 18.46 9.25 18.57
N ILE A 32 19.17 8.65 17.60
CA ILE A 32 19.38 7.21 17.48
C ILE A 32 20.88 6.93 17.56
N LYS A 33 21.31 6.12 18.53
CA LYS A 33 22.73 5.79 18.76
C LYS A 33 23.64 7.03 18.77
N GLY A 34 23.16 8.12 19.40
CA GLY A 34 23.90 9.37 19.54
C GLY A 34 23.93 10.29 18.31
N LYS A 35 23.23 9.94 17.23
CA LYS A 35 23.10 10.77 16.02
C LYS A 35 21.67 11.25 15.84
N ASP A 36 21.49 12.48 15.39
CA ASP A 36 20.18 13.00 15.03
C ASP A 36 19.85 12.55 13.60
N ILE A 37 18.76 11.78 13.47
CA ILE A 37 18.36 11.15 12.20
C ILE A 37 16.96 11.64 11.85
N ASN A 38 16.77 12.15 10.62
CA ASN A 38 15.42 12.42 10.12
C ASN A 38 14.73 11.07 9.86
N VAL A 39 13.86 10.65 10.77
CA VAL A 39 13.18 9.35 10.70
C VAL A 39 12.11 9.31 9.61
N LEU A 40 11.68 10.47 9.09
CA LEU A 40 10.70 10.58 8.00
C LEU A 40 11.36 10.73 6.62
N GLN A 41 12.70 10.70 6.55
CA GLN A 41 13.43 10.81 5.29
C GLN A 41 12.96 9.71 4.33
N GLY A 42 12.55 10.13 3.12
CA GLY A 42 12.12 9.23 2.05
C GLY A 42 10.60 9.01 1.99
N LEU A 43 9.82 9.60 2.90
CA LEU A 43 8.37 9.62 2.76
C LEU A 43 7.94 10.61 1.67
N GLU A 44 6.96 10.21 0.87
CA GLU A 44 6.27 11.11 -0.05
C GLU A 44 4.75 10.88 0.04
N LEU A 45 3.96 11.95 0.07
CA LEU A 45 2.50 11.88 0.02
C LEU A 45 2.02 12.55 -1.26
N HIS A 46 1.35 11.77 -2.10
CA HIS A 46 0.81 12.22 -3.37
C HIS A 46 -0.72 12.27 -3.32
N THR A 47 -1.33 13.32 -3.87
CA THR A 47 -2.79 13.49 -3.95
C THR A 47 -3.21 13.76 -5.39
N GLY A 48 -4.45 13.44 -5.74
CA GLY A 48 -4.95 13.61 -7.11
C GLY A 48 -4.37 12.62 -8.13
N VAL A 49 -3.75 11.52 -7.68
CA VAL A 49 -3.24 10.45 -8.57
C VAL A 49 -4.39 9.70 -9.27
N PHE A 50 -5.51 9.53 -8.56
CA PHE A 50 -6.72 8.88 -9.06
C PHE A 50 -7.90 9.83 -8.92
N SER A 51 -8.67 9.99 -9.99
CA SER A 51 -9.93 10.74 -10.01
C SER A 51 -11.00 10.09 -9.11
N PRO A 52 -12.02 10.83 -8.64
CA PRO A 52 -13.13 10.26 -7.88
C PRO A 52 -13.81 9.06 -8.57
N GLU A 53 -13.95 9.10 -9.89
CA GLU A 53 -14.53 8.03 -10.69
C GLU A 53 -13.63 6.78 -10.72
N GLU A 54 -12.31 6.96 -10.87
CA GLU A 54 -11.34 5.86 -10.77
C GLU A 54 -11.36 5.25 -9.36
N GLN A 55 -11.38 6.08 -8.32
CA GLN A 55 -11.45 5.62 -6.92
C GLN A 55 -12.70 4.77 -6.69
N LYS A 56 -13.87 5.18 -7.19
CA LYS A 56 -15.11 4.41 -7.10
C LYS A 56 -14.98 3.03 -7.76
N LYS A 57 -14.43 2.97 -8.97
CA LYS A 57 -14.21 1.70 -9.71
C LYS A 57 -13.23 0.77 -8.98
N ILE A 58 -12.18 1.33 -8.39
CA ILE A 58 -11.20 0.56 -7.60
C ILE A 58 -11.88 -0.03 -6.36
N VAL A 59 -12.63 0.78 -5.63
CA VAL A 59 -13.40 0.36 -4.45
C VAL A 59 -14.40 -0.74 -4.79
N GLU A 60 -15.17 -0.58 -5.88
CA GLU A 60 -16.10 -1.60 -6.36
C GLU A 60 -15.40 -2.92 -6.70
N SER A 61 -14.21 -2.85 -7.32
CA SER A 61 -13.38 -4.01 -7.61
C SER A 61 -12.90 -4.71 -6.34
N VAL A 62 -12.46 -3.95 -5.33
CA VAL A 62 -12.06 -4.49 -4.02
C VAL A 62 -13.21 -5.25 -3.35
N TYR A 63 -14.41 -4.66 -3.32
CA TYR A 63 -15.57 -5.37 -2.79
C TYR A 63 -15.95 -6.60 -3.61
N ASN A 64 -15.70 -6.58 -4.92
CA ASN A 64 -15.87 -7.78 -5.73
C ASN A 64 -14.89 -8.89 -5.34
N PHE A 65 -13.62 -8.57 -5.14
CA PHE A 65 -12.63 -9.53 -4.63
C PHE A 65 -13.01 -10.06 -3.25
N GLN A 66 -13.54 -9.21 -2.36
CA GLN A 66 -14.06 -9.67 -1.07
C GLN A 66 -15.18 -10.71 -1.24
N ARG A 67 -16.18 -10.42 -2.09
CA ARG A 67 -17.27 -11.37 -2.38
C ARG A 67 -16.77 -12.67 -2.99
N MET A 68 -15.79 -12.61 -3.89
CA MET A 68 -15.16 -13.80 -4.47
C MET A 68 -14.45 -14.63 -3.40
N GLY A 69 -13.71 -13.98 -2.50
CA GLY A 69 -13.06 -14.62 -1.36
C GLY A 69 -14.05 -15.32 -0.43
N GLN A 70 -15.15 -14.65 -0.07
CA GLN A 70 -16.25 -15.23 0.72
C GLN A 70 -16.90 -16.45 0.05
N LYS A 71 -16.97 -16.44 -1.29
CA LYS A 71 -17.46 -17.56 -2.10
C LYS A 71 -16.40 -18.63 -2.40
N LYS A 72 -15.18 -18.51 -1.86
CA LYS A 72 -14.04 -19.41 -2.13
C LYS A 72 -13.69 -19.53 -3.62
N GLN A 73 -13.84 -18.43 -4.35
CA GLN A 73 -13.49 -18.33 -5.77
C GLN A 73 -12.08 -17.78 -6.01
N LEU A 74 -11.36 -17.46 -4.94
CA LEU A 74 -9.96 -17.08 -4.94
C LEU A 74 -9.12 -18.24 -4.39
N MET A 75 -7.82 -18.26 -4.71
CA MET A 75 -6.88 -19.23 -4.13
C MET A 75 -6.89 -19.14 -2.59
N GLN A 76 -6.54 -20.25 -1.95
CA GLN A 76 -6.72 -20.43 -0.50
C GLN A 76 -6.02 -19.36 0.35
N ARG A 77 -4.85 -18.88 -0.09
CA ARG A 77 -4.05 -17.88 0.64
C ARG A 77 -4.30 -16.44 0.20
N THR A 78 -5.12 -16.23 -0.84
CA THR A 78 -5.45 -14.91 -1.37
C THR A 78 -6.34 -14.15 -0.40
N TYR A 79 -7.29 -14.80 0.27
CA TYR A 79 -8.32 -14.15 1.08
C TYR A 79 -8.29 -14.60 2.54
N THR A 80 -8.40 -13.66 3.47
CA THR A 80 -8.60 -13.96 4.89
C THR A 80 -9.52 -12.93 5.52
N GLU A 81 -10.57 -13.41 6.19
CA GLU A 81 -11.56 -12.60 6.91
C GLU A 81 -11.75 -13.22 8.31
N PRO A 82 -10.98 -12.77 9.31
CA PRO A 82 -11.09 -13.29 10.66
C PRO A 82 -12.39 -12.83 11.32
N ALA A 83 -12.99 -13.68 12.15
CA ALA A 83 -14.09 -13.25 13.01
C ALA A 83 -13.58 -12.17 13.99
N LYS A 84 -14.22 -11.01 14.00
CA LYS A 84 -13.83 -9.90 14.88
C LYS A 84 -14.13 -10.26 16.33
N TRP A 85 -13.08 -10.45 17.12
CA TRP A 85 -13.18 -10.81 18.54
C TRP A 85 -12.66 -9.72 19.48
N MET A 86 -11.91 -8.75 18.97
CA MET A 86 -11.51 -7.54 19.68
C MET A 86 -11.25 -6.37 18.71
N ARG A 87 -11.21 -5.14 19.24
CA ARG A 87 -10.79 -3.95 18.49
C ARG A 87 -9.40 -4.17 17.89
N GLY A 88 -9.23 -3.84 16.61
CA GLY A 88 -7.97 -4.08 15.89
C GLY A 88 -7.77 -5.50 15.33
N LYS A 89 -8.74 -6.42 15.51
CA LYS A 89 -8.64 -7.82 15.10
C LYS A 89 -9.84 -8.30 14.27
N GLY A 90 -10.34 -7.48 13.35
CA GLY A 90 -11.43 -7.85 12.43
C GLY A 90 -11.14 -7.64 10.94
N ARG A 91 -9.93 -7.20 10.60
CA ARG A 91 -9.62 -6.71 9.26
C ARG A 91 -9.59 -7.82 8.21
N VAL A 92 -10.28 -7.59 7.10
CA VAL A 92 -10.17 -8.44 5.90
C VAL A 92 -8.87 -8.14 5.18
N THR A 93 -8.16 -9.19 4.78
CA THR A 93 -6.94 -9.09 3.98
C THR A 93 -7.06 -9.86 2.69
N ILE A 94 -6.69 -9.22 1.57
CA ILE A 94 -6.65 -9.85 0.24
C ILE A 94 -5.25 -9.65 -0.35
N GLN A 95 -4.53 -10.72 -0.64
CA GLN A 95 -3.14 -10.69 -1.10
C GLN A 95 -3.05 -11.15 -2.55
N PHE A 96 -2.33 -10.41 -3.38
CA PHE A 96 -2.10 -10.75 -4.78
C PHE A 96 -0.60 -10.76 -5.08
N GLY A 97 -0.16 -11.66 -5.97
CA GLY A 97 1.23 -11.82 -6.39
C GLY A 97 2.11 -12.62 -5.42
N CYS A 98 1.92 -12.49 -4.10
CA CYS A 98 2.58 -13.38 -3.12
C CYS A 98 1.78 -13.56 -1.83
N CYS A 99 1.95 -14.73 -1.20
CA CYS A 99 1.52 -14.95 0.18
C CYS A 99 2.55 -14.36 1.14
N TYR A 100 2.16 -13.35 1.93
CA TYR A 100 2.97 -12.85 3.03
C TYR A 100 2.33 -13.18 4.37
N ASN A 101 3.15 -13.67 5.29
CA ASN A 101 2.76 -13.95 6.66
C ASN A 101 3.34 -12.90 7.62
N TYR A 102 2.48 -12.37 8.49
CA TYR A 102 2.78 -11.23 9.36
C TYR A 102 3.35 -11.66 10.73
N ALA A 103 3.22 -12.93 11.08
CA ALA A 103 3.60 -13.48 12.37
C ALA A 103 4.31 -14.82 12.18
N VAL A 104 4.94 -15.32 13.25
CA VAL A 104 5.45 -16.70 13.26
C VAL A 104 4.26 -17.64 13.05
N ASP A 105 4.35 -18.55 12.08
CA ASP A 105 3.27 -19.53 11.85
C ASP A 105 3.29 -20.69 12.87
N LYS A 106 2.36 -21.63 12.71
CA LYS A 106 2.22 -22.79 13.60
C LYS A 106 3.40 -23.74 13.52
N ASP A 107 4.13 -23.72 12.41
CA ASP A 107 5.28 -24.57 12.14
C ASP A 107 6.60 -23.87 12.58
N GLY A 108 6.51 -22.66 13.13
CA GLY A 108 7.63 -21.90 13.65
C GLY A 108 8.37 -21.07 12.60
N ASN A 109 7.85 -20.95 11.37
CA ASN A 109 8.50 -20.15 10.34
C ASN A 109 8.36 -18.65 10.66
N PRO A 110 9.41 -17.85 10.45
CA PRO A 110 9.36 -16.41 10.72
C PRO A 110 8.42 -15.67 9.76
N PRO A 111 8.01 -14.42 10.10
CA PRO A 111 7.31 -13.54 9.17
C PRO A 111 8.10 -13.36 7.87
N GLY A 112 7.40 -13.24 6.74
CA GLY A 112 8.04 -13.21 5.44
C GLY A 112 7.12 -13.68 4.32
N ILE A 113 7.65 -13.66 3.10
CA ILE A 113 6.98 -14.26 1.94
C ILE A 113 7.09 -15.79 2.05
N ILE A 114 5.95 -16.47 2.02
CA ILE A 114 5.91 -17.93 1.96
C ILE A 114 6.00 -18.34 0.49
N ARG A 115 7.15 -18.87 0.08
CA ARG A 115 7.50 -19.06 -1.34
C ARG A 115 6.79 -20.24 -2.00
N ASP A 116 6.30 -21.17 -1.19
CA ASP A 116 5.59 -22.38 -1.62
C ASP A 116 4.07 -22.17 -1.68
N GLU A 117 3.57 -21.04 -1.17
CA GLU A 117 2.14 -20.75 -1.08
C GLU A 117 1.71 -19.84 -2.24
N GLU A 118 0.69 -20.29 -2.97
CA GLU A 118 0.15 -19.58 -4.12
C GLU A 118 -1.00 -18.66 -3.73
N VAL A 119 -1.02 -17.48 -4.38
CA VAL A 119 -2.12 -16.52 -4.32
C VAL A 119 -2.46 -16.07 -5.73
N ASP A 120 -3.64 -15.48 -5.89
CA ASP A 120 -4.07 -14.95 -7.18
C ASP A 120 -3.08 -13.89 -7.71
N PRO A 121 -2.89 -13.80 -9.03
CA PRO A 121 -2.06 -12.77 -9.65
C PRO A 121 -2.67 -11.37 -9.47
N LEU A 122 -1.89 -10.34 -9.74
CA LEU A 122 -2.38 -8.96 -9.70
C LEU A 122 -3.58 -8.76 -10.65
N PRO A 123 -4.76 -8.33 -10.16
CA PRO A 123 -5.92 -8.13 -11.00
C PRO A 123 -5.72 -6.93 -11.93
N PRO A 124 -6.39 -6.89 -13.11
CA PRO A 124 -6.20 -5.84 -14.11
C PRO A 124 -6.31 -4.40 -13.58
N VAL A 125 -7.27 -4.13 -12.68
CA VAL A 125 -7.45 -2.81 -12.06
C VAL A 125 -6.21 -2.37 -11.28
N PHE A 126 -5.53 -3.29 -10.60
CA PHE A 126 -4.32 -3.00 -9.82
C PHE A 126 -3.10 -2.85 -10.72
N LYS A 127 -3.03 -3.59 -11.84
CA LYS A 127 -2.01 -3.38 -12.87
C LYS A 127 -2.10 -1.98 -13.48
N GLN A 128 -3.32 -1.52 -13.78
CA GLN A 128 -3.56 -0.16 -14.25
C GLN A 128 -3.13 0.90 -13.22
N MET A 129 -3.41 0.68 -11.93
CA MET A 129 -2.93 1.56 -10.85
C MET A 129 -1.40 1.62 -10.81
N ILE A 130 -0.73 0.47 -10.89
CA ILE A 130 0.74 0.39 -10.90
C ILE A 130 1.30 1.16 -12.10
N SER A 131 0.79 0.88 -13.30
CA SER A 131 1.21 1.58 -14.53
C SER A 131 1.01 3.08 -14.43
N ARG A 132 -0.12 3.55 -13.87
CA ARG A 132 -0.38 4.97 -13.61
C ARG A 132 0.66 5.56 -12.65
N MET A 133 0.94 4.91 -11.53
CA MET A 133 1.90 5.40 -10.53
C MET A 133 3.33 5.47 -11.08
N VAL A 134 3.73 4.52 -11.94
CA VAL A 134 5.04 4.55 -12.59
C VAL A 134 5.11 5.64 -13.66
N LYS A 135 4.10 5.72 -14.54
CA LYS A 135 4.00 6.76 -15.56
C LYS A 135 4.06 8.16 -14.97
N TRP A 136 3.39 8.38 -13.83
CA TRP A 136 3.26 9.70 -13.20
C TRP A 136 4.31 9.97 -12.12
N HIS A 137 5.45 9.25 -12.16
CA HIS A 137 6.60 9.47 -11.29
C HIS A 137 6.27 9.39 -9.78
N VAL A 138 5.26 8.61 -9.40
CA VAL A 138 4.92 8.30 -8.00
C VAL A 138 5.82 7.16 -7.51
N LEU A 139 6.04 6.16 -8.36
CA LEU A 139 7.03 5.09 -8.14
C LEU A 139 8.06 5.09 -9.26
N PRO A 140 9.34 4.80 -8.98
CA PRO A 140 10.34 4.73 -10.03
C PRO A 140 10.19 3.43 -10.85
N PRO A 141 10.53 3.45 -12.16
CA PRO A 141 10.44 2.27 -13.04
C PRO A 141 11.38 1.13 -12.62
N THR A 142 12.38 1.40 -11.78
CA THR A 142 13.26 0.38 -11.19
C THR A 142 12.62 -0.36 -10.01
N ARG A 143 11.42 0.05 -9.59
CA ARG A 143 10.71 -0.46 -8.40
C ARG A 143 9.23 -0.68 -8.69
N VAL A 144 8.91 -1.14 -9.90
CA VAL A 144 7.55 -1.57 -10.27
C VAL A 144 7.09 -2.69 -9.30
N PRO A 145 5.99 -2.48 -8.57
CA PRO A 145 5.40 -3.50 -7.70
C PRO A 145 4.97 -4.74 -8.48
N ASN A 146 5.14 -5.90 -7.86
CA ASN A 146 4.71 -7.20 -8.39
C ASN A 146 3.85 -7.98 -7.39
N SER A 147 3.54 -7.37 -6.24
CA SER A 147 2.56 -7.85 -5.28
C SER A 147 1.79 -6.70 -4.64
N CYS A 148 0.62 -7.02 -4.08
CA CYS A 148 -0.09 -6.08 -3.23
C CYS A 148 -0.86 -6.78 -2.12
N ILE A 149 -1.11 -6.07 -1.03
CA ILE A 149 -2.14 -6.43 -0.06
C ILE A 149 -3.22 -5.36 0.00
N VAL A 150 -4.47 -5.81 -0.10
CA VAL A 150 -5.67 -5.03 0.21
C VAL A 150 -6.06 -5.31 1.65
N ASN A 151 -6.37 -4.23 2.36
CA ASN A 151 -6.85 -4.27 3.72
C ASN A 151 -8.19 -3.54 3.79
N ILE A 152 -9.25 -4.22 4.25
CA ILE A 152 -10.58 -3.64 4.48
C ILE A 152 -10.79 -3.59 5.98
N TYR A 153 -10.96 -2.37 6.49
CA TYR A 153 -11.10 -2.06 7.90
C TYR A 153 -12.55 -1.71 8.21
N ASP A 154 -13.10 -2.29 9.28
CA ASP A 154 -14.28 -1.73 9.92
C ASP A 154 -13.88 -0.72 10.99
N GLU A 155 -14.84 0.05 11.49
CA GLU A 155 -14.61 1.00 12.58
C GLU A 155 -13.89 0.32 13.77
N GLY A 156 -12.87 0.99 14.28
CA GLY A 156 -12.03 0.49 15.36
C GLY A 156 -10.93 -0.49 14.95
N ASP A 157 -10.89 -0.98 13.70
CA ASP A 157 -9.76 -1.78 13.25
C ASP A 157 -8.49 -0.93 13.11
N CYS A 158 -7.33 -1.56 13.24
CA CYS A 158 -6.04 -0.87 13.32
C CYS A 158 -4.92 -1.72 12.71
N ILE A 159 -3.73 -1.14 12.56
CA ILE A 159 -2.47 -1.86 12.34
C ILE A 159 -1.52 -1.48 13.48
N PRO A 160 -1.01 -2.45 14.26
CA PRO A 160 -0.02 -2.16 15.30
C PRO A 160 1.31 -1.65 14.72
N PRO A 161 2.14 -0.99 15.54
CA PRO A 161 3.47 -0.54 15.14
C PRO A 161 4.33 -1.65 14.53
N HIS A 162 4.81 -1.41 13.31
CA HIS A 162 5.69 -2.33 12.61
C HIS A 162 6.58 -1.60 11.59
N ILE A 163 7.54 -2.34 11.05
CA ILE A 163 8.32 -1.98 9.86
C ILE A 163 7.98 -3.06 8.83
N ASP A 164 7.67 -2.68 7.59
CA ASP A 164 7.44 -3.66 6.51
C ASP A 164 8.69 -4.52 6.33
N HIS A 165 8.49 -5.82 6.16
CA HIS A 165 9.60 -6.79 6.07
C HIS A 165 10.51 -6.52 4.86
N HIS A 166 11.81 -6.79 5.01
CA HIS A 166 12.83 -6.60 3.97
C HIS A 166 12.75 -7.62 2.82
N ASP A 167 11.81 -8.55 2.87
CA ASP A 167 11.44 -9.35 1.69
C ASP A 167 10.80 -8.48 0.60
N PHE A 168 10.38 -7.26 0.93
CA PHE A 168 9.93 -6.25 -0.01
C PHE A 168 10.97 -5.14 -0.17
N LEU A 169 11.30 -4.84 -1.42
CA LEU A 169 12.18 -3.75 -1.80
C LEU A 169 11.49 -2.40 -1.58
N ARG A 170 12.32 -1.38 -1.33
CA ARG A 170 11.89 0.01 -1.14
C ARG A 170 12.21 0.82 -2.41
N PRO A 171 11.40 1.84 -2.77
CA PRO A 171 10.19 2.24 -2.05
C PRO A 171 9.01 1.30 -2.32
N PHE A 172 8.04 1.33 -1.42
CA PHE A 172 6.71 0.79 -1.62
C PHE A 172 5.68 1.87 -1.35
N CYS A 173 4.41 1.63 -1.69
CA CYS A 173 3.38 2.63 -1.44
C CYS A 173 2.07 2.05 -0.94
N THR A 174 1.30 2.86 -0.21
CA THR A 174 -0.06 2.55 0.22
C THR A 174 -1.03 3.60 -0.31
N VAL A 175 -2.08 3.14 -1.00
CA VAL A 175 -3.18 3.96 -1.48
C VAL A 175 -4.36 3.85 -0.51
N SER A 176 -4.97 4.98 -0.11
CA SER A 176 -6.08 5.02 0.86
C SER A 176 -7.42 5.34 0.20
N PHE A 177 -8.50 4.67 0.61
CA PHE A 177 -9.84 4.85 0.07
C PHE A 177 -10.92 4.88 1.16
N LEU A 178 -12.11 5.38 0.79
CA LEU A 178 -13.34 5.55 1.59
C LEU A 178 -13.27 6.63 2.68
N THR A 179 -12.31 6.52 3.60
CA THR A 179 -12.23 7.39 4.77
C THR A 179 -10.80 7.83 4.98
N GLU A 180 -10.60 9.13 5.20
CA GLU A 180 -9.32 9.66 5.64
C GLU A 180 -8.99 9.12 7.03
N CYS A 181 -7.77 8.61 7.20
CA CYS A 181 -7.27 8.24 8.51
C CYS A 181 -5.84 8.73 8.67
N ASN A 182 -5.39 8.76 9.92
CA ASN A 182 -4.01 9.05 10.21
C ASN A 182 -3.14 7.79 10.10
N ILE A 183 -1.87 7.99 9.73
CA ILE A 183 -0.77 7.06 9.98
C ILE A 183 0.19 7.73 10.95
N MET A 184 0.69 6.97 11.93
CA MET A 184 1.71 7.47 12.84
C MET A 184 3.09 6.93 12.49
N PHE A 185 4.13 7.72 12.75
CA PHE A 185 5.52 7.38 12.54
C PHE A 185 6.36 7.70 13.77
N GLY A 186 7.40 6.90 14.00
CA GLY A 186 8.46 7.16 14.98
C GLY A 186 9.31 5.92 15.25
N THR A 187 10.49 6.06 15.84
CA THR A 187 11.31 4.87 16.17
C THR A 187 10.71 4.05 17.32
N ASN A 188 9.99 4.74 18.22
CA ASN A 188 9.30 4.13 19.34
C ASN A 188 7.83 4.59 19.41
N LEU A 189 6.94 3.81 18.80
CA LEU A 189 5.50 3.96 18.95
C LEU A 189 5.02 3.10 20.13
N LYS A 190 4.30 3.70 21.07
CA LYS A 190 3.77 2.98 22.24
C LYS A 190 2.39 2.41 21.93
N VAL A 191 2.13 1.23 22.49
CA VAL A 191 0.80 0.62 22.49
C VAL A 191 0.17 0.91 23.84
N GLU A 192 -0.77 1.85 23.87
CA GLU A 192 -1.49 2.25 25.09
C GLU A 192 -2.68 1.31 25.34
N GLY A 193 -3.24 0.75 24.27
CA GLY A 193 -4.34 -0.20 24.33
C GLY A 193 -4.73 -0.75 22.96
N PRO A 194 -5.79 -1.58 22.88
CA PRO A 194 -6.30 -2.10 21.61
C PRO A 194 -6.67 -1.00 20.61
N GLY A 195 -5.87 -0.83 19.56
CA GLY A 195 -6.06 0.20 18.53
C GLY A 195 -5.66 1.62 18.97
N GLU A 196 -5.10 1.77 20.17
CA GLU A 196 -4.66 3.04 20.73
C GLU A 196 -3.13 3.07 20.79
N PHE A 197 -2.56 3.98 20.03
CA PHE A 197 -1.12 4.14 19.89
C PHE A 197 -0.73 5.59 20.13
N SER A 198 0.46 5.81 20.69
CA SER A 198 1.05 7.13 20.82
C SER A 198 2.38 7.18 20.09
N GLY A 199 2.63 8.30 19.41
CA GLY A 199 3.78 8.48 18.53
C GLY A 199 4.10 9.96 18.29
N PRO A 200 5.34 10.27 17.88
CA PRO A 200 5.78 11.65 17.74
C PRO A 200 5.23 12.35 16.50
N VAL A 201 4.85 11.59 15.47
CA VAL A 201 4.40 12.14 14.18
C VAL A 201 3.12 11.45 13.75
N THR A 202 2.17 12.26 13.30
CA THR A 202 0.90 11.83 12.72
C THR A 202 0.75 12.49 11.35
N ILE A 203 0.50 11.70 10.31
CA ILE A 203 0.29 12.18 8.94
C ILE A 203 -1.12 11.76 8.50
N PRO A 204 -2.00 12.68 8.07
CA PRO A 204 -3.29 12.32 7.50
C PRO A 204 -3.10 11.65 6.13
N LEU A 205 -3.94 10.67 5.83
CA LEU A 205 -4.03 9.98 4.54
C LEU A 205 -5.36 10.30 3.88
N PRO A 206 -5.44 11.39 3.10
CA PRO A 206 -6.66 11.74 2.38
C PRO A 206 -7.16 10.62 1.48
N VAL A 207 -8.47 10.63 1.19
CA VAL A 207 -9.07 9.67 0.27
C VAL A 207 -8.45 9.82 -1.13
N GLY A 208 -8.00 8.71 -1.70
CA GLY A 208 -7.28 8.66 -2.98
C GLY A 208 -5.79 9.02 -2.91
N SER A 209 -5.25 9.32 -1.72
CA SER A 209 -3.82 9.62 -1.56
C SER A 209 -2.95 8.37 -1.70
N VAL A 210 -1.71 8.59 -2.16
CA VAL A 210 -0.66 7.57 -2.25
C VAL A 210 0.49 7.99 -1.33
N LEU A 211 0.69 7.25 -0.25
CA LEU A 211 1.86 7.40 0.62
C LEU A 211 2.97 6.45 0.13
N VAL A 212 4.10 7.00 -0.29
CA VAL A 212 5.32 6.28 -0.64
C VAL A 212 6.23 6.24 0.58
N LEU A 213 6.74 5.05 0.91
CA LEU A 213 7.67 4.83 2.00
C LEU A 213 9.02 4.40 1.43
N ASN A 214 10.07 5.15 1.77
CA ASN A 214 11.46 4.89 1.40
C ASN A 214 12.41 5.31 2.53
N GLY A 215 13.69 4.95 2.42
CA GLY A 215 14.75 5.41 3.32
C GLY A 215 14.41 5.19 4.79
N ASN A 216 14.73 6.16 5.65
CA ASN A 216 14.46 6.06 7.08
C ASN A 216 12.96 5.91 7.39
N GLY A 217 12.09 6.53 6.59
CA GLY A 217 10.63 6.40 6.73
C GLY A 217 10.11 4.98 6.50
N ALA A 218 10.87 4.14 5.79
CA ALA A 218 10.55 2.74 5.56
C ALA A 218 11.39 1.76 6.40
N ASP A 219 12.60 2.14 6.82
CA ASP A 219 13.59 1.22 7.40
C ASP A 219 13.94 1.52 8.87
N VAL A 220 13.71 2.74 9.34
CA VAL A 220 14.09 3.19 10.69
C VAL A 220 12.85 3.50 11.53
N ALA A 221 11.90 4.25 10.97
CA ALA A 221 10.65 4.55 11.63
C ALA A 221 9.73 3.33 11.59
N LYS A 222 9.18 2.98 12.75
CA LYS A 222 7.96 2.17 12.79
C LYS A 222 6.80 3.04 12.31
N HIS A 223 5.80 2.38 11.76
CA HIS A 223 4.53 3.02 11.45
C HIS A 223 3.34 2.18 11.92
N CYS A 224 2.22 2.85 12.18
CA CYS A 224 0.98 2.19 12.60
C CYS A 224 -0.25 2.94 12.06
N ILE A 225 -1.35 2.22 11.93
CA ILE A 225 -2.67 2.83 11.68
C ILE A 225 -3.44 2.70 12.99
N PRO A 226 -3.75 3.79 13.72
CA PRO A 226 -4.64 3.74 14.88
C PRO A 226 -6.03 3.24 14.47
N ALA A 227 -6.87 2.96 15.48
CA ALA A 227 -8.26 2.63 15.26
C ALA A 227 -8.92 3.58 14.25
N VAL A 228 -9.36 3.03 13.11
CA VAL A 228 -9.98 3.82 12.05
C VAL A 228 -11.35 4.34 12.49
N PRO A 229 -11.73 5.57 12.13
CA PRO A 229 -12.98 6.19 12.60
C PRO A 229 -14.23 5.69 11.86
N ALA A 230 -14.05 5.07 10.69
CA ALA A 230 -15.11 4.46 9.90
C ALA A 230 -14.51 3.43 8.94
N LYS A 231 -15.35 2.82 8.11
CA LYS A 231 -14.91 1.86 7.10
C LYS A 231 -13.85 2.48 6.19
N ARG A 232 -12.73 1.78 6.04
CA ARG A 232 -11.56 2.22 5.26
C ARG A 232 -11.07 1.07 4.39
N ILE A 233 -10.49 1.40 3.24
CA ILE A 233 -9.73 0.45 2.43
C ILE A 233 -8.33 1.01 2.23
N SER A 234 -7.30 0.16 2.30
CA SER A 234 -5.97 0.50 1.84
C SER A 234 -5.41 -0.58 0.93
N VAL A 235 -4.73 -0.19 -0.15
CA VAL A 235 -4.00 -1.10 -1.03
C VAL A 235 -2.51 -0.76 -0.97
N THR A 236 -1.72 -1.70 -0.45
CA THR A 236 -0.27 -1.55 -0.31
C THR A 236 0.43 -2.33 -1.42
N PHE A 237 1.10 -1.61 -2.32
CA PHE A 237 1.83 -2.16 -3.47
C PHE A 237 3.32 -2.26 -3.14
N ARG A 238 3.89 -3.46 -3.36
CA ARG A 238 5.27 -3.76 -3.01
C ARG A 238 5.95 -4.51 -4.15
N ARG A 239 7.26 -4.32 -4.27
CA ARG A 239 8.11 -5.15 -5.12
C ARG A 239 8.80 -6.16 -4.23
N MET A 240 8.63 -7.44 -4.51
CA MET A 240 9.35 -8.52 -3.83
C MET A 240 10.85 -8.46 -4.16
N ASP A 241 11.69 -8.75 -3.17
CA ASP A 241 13.10 -9.05 -3.41
C ASP A 241 13.22 -10.30 -4.28
N THR A 242 14.11 -10.28 -5.27
CA THR A 242 14.29 -11.38 -6.23
C THR A 242 14.64 -12.71 -5.56
N SER A 243 15.33 -12.68 -4.42
CA SER A 243 15.66 -13.88 -3.64
C SER A 243 14.46 -14.47 -2.88
N LYS A 244 13.36 -13.72 -2.79
CA LYS A 244 12.16 -14.03 -1.98
C LYS A 244 10.92 -14.30 -2.81
N ILE A 245 11.01 -14.16 -4.13
CA ILE A 245 9.90 -14.43 -5.04
C ILE A 245 9.40 -15.89 -4.88
N PRO A 246 8.07 -16.14 -4.87
CA PRO A 246 7.51 -17.49 -4.85
C PRO A 246 8.04 -18.35 -6.00
N TYR A 247 8.22 -19.65 -5.79
CA TYR A 247 8.89 -20.51 -6.77
C TYR A 247 8.16 -20.58 -8.11
N ASN A 248 6.83 -20.55 -8.09
CA ASN A 248 5.98 -20.61 -9.28
C ASN A 248 5.55 -19.22 -9.78
N PHE A 249 6.18 -18.15 -9.31
CA PHE A 249 5.79 -16.79 -9.69
C PHE A 249 6.09 -16.52 -11.16
N LEU A 250 5.06 -16.08 -11.90
CA LEU A 250 5.19 -15.63 -13.28
C LEU A 250 5.16 -14.10 -13.33
N PRO A 251 6.21 -13.43 -13.85
CA PRO A 251 6.19 -11.99 -14.05
C PRO A 251 5.04 -11.57 -14.96
N ASP A 252 4.31 -10.51 -14.57
CA ASP A 252 3.25 -9.97 -15.41
C ASP A 252 3.85 -9.21 -16.60
N PRO A 253 3.52 -9.57 -17.85
CA PRO A 253 4.07 -8.93 -19.04
C PRO A 253 3.64 -7.47 -19.19
N GLU A 254 2.45 -7.08 -18.70
CA GLU A 254 1.95 -5.69 -18.79
C GLU A 254 2.70 -4.73 -17.86
N LEU A 255 3.41 -5.27 -16.87
CA LEU A 255 4.19 -4.49 -15.91
C LEU A 255 5.69 -4.47 -16.24
N GLN A 256 6.10 -5.09 -17.35
CA GLN A 256 7.49 -5.02 -17.83
C GLN A 256 7.73 -3.73 -18.61
N ASN A 257 8.93 -3.17 -18.45
CA ASN A 257 9.41 -2.02 -19.24
C ASN A 257 8.49 -0.79 -19.20
N LEU A 258 7.77 -0.58 -18.10
CA LEU A 258 6.97 0.63 -17.90
C LEU A 258 7.88 1.86 -17.92
N THR A 259 7.59 2.79 -18.83
CA THR A 259 8.31 4.05 -18.93
C THR A 259 7.52 5.17 -18.26
N PRO A 260 8.20 6.07 -17.53
CA PRO A 260 7.58 7.31 -17.09
C PRO A 260 7.13 8.17 -18.27
N LEU A 261 6.12 9.00 -18.03
CA LEU A 261 5.61 10.01 -18.96
C LEU A 261 6.54 11.22 -19.02
#